data_AF-A0A401PQJ6-F1
#
_entry.id   AF-A0A401PQJ6-F1
#
_cell.length_a   1.000
_cell.length_b   1.000
_cell.length_c   1.000
_cell.angle_alpha   90.00
_cell.angle_beta   90.00
_cell.angle_gamma   90.00
#
_symmetry.space_group_name_H-M   'P 1'
#
loop_
_entity.id
_entity.type
_entity.pdbx_description
1 polymer ?
#
loop_
_entity_poly.entity_id
_entity_poly.type
_entity_poly.pdbx_seq_one_letter_code
_entity_poly.pdbx_strand_id
1 'polypeptide(L)'
;MQCDCLRKFSPTCNQADCQYRCALTRNGTSCYCSDGFKVAQDGKSCEDFDECSVYGTCSQMCTNNNASYMCECVEGYLMQPDNKSCKAKNGKR
;
A
#
# COMPACT_ATOMS: atom_id res chain seq x y z
N MET A 1 -41.09 8.91 7.04
CA MET A 1 -39.67 8.59 6.80
C MET A 1 -38.86 9.26 7.89
N GLN A 2 -38.49 8.50 8.92
CA GLN A 2 -38.03 9.03 10.21
C GLN A 2 -36.50 8.89 10.26
N CYS A 3 -35.80 10.01 10.31
CA CYS A 3 -34.36 10.04 10.61
C CYS A 3 -34.20 9.77 12.11
N ASP A 4 -33.87 8.54 12.48
CA ASP A 4 -33.56 8.17 13.86
C ASP A 4 -32.16 8.66 14.26
N CYS A 5 -32.13 9.63 15.17
CA CYS A 5 -30.95 10.27 15.75
C CYS A 5 -30.23 9.39 16.81
N LEU A 6 -30.37 8.06 16.77
CA LEU A 6 -29.95 7.14 17.84
C LEU A 6 -28.81 6.18 17.48
N ARG A 7 -28.11 6.39 16.36
CA ARG A 7 -26.73 5.91 16.22
C ARG A 7 -25.81 7.11 16.09
N LYS A 8 -25.08 7.38 17.17
CA LYS A 8 -24.07 8.44 17.27
C LYS A 8 -23.11 8.36 16.08
N PHE A 9 -23.34 9.15 15.05
CA PHE A 9 -22.31 9.45 14.06
C PHE A 9 -21.33 10.40 14.74
N SER A 10 -20.37 9.83 15.46
CA SER A 10 -19.30 10.59 16.11
C SER A 10 -18.19 10.82 15.08
N PRO A 11 -18.00 12.05 14.59
CA PRO A 11 -17.08 12.35 13.49
C PRO A 11 -15.68 12.61 14.05
N THR A 12 -15.22 11.82 15.02
CA THR A 12 -13.95 12.10 15.72
C THR A 12 -13.01 10.92 15.67
N CYS A 13 -11.72 11.22 15.53
CA CYS A 13 -10.66 10.20 15.55
C CYS A 13 -10.54 9.46 16.88
N ASN A 14 -11.07 10.04 17.97
CA ASN A 14 -11.01 9.48 19.31
C ASN A 14 -11.77 8.14 19.46
N GLN A 15 -12.58 7.76 18.47
CA GLN A 15 -13.37 6.52 18.47
C GLN A 15 -13.13 5.65 17.22
N ALA A 16 -12.24 6.07 16.32
CA ALA A 16 -12.04 5.39 15.05
C ALA A 16 -11.31 4.05 15.18
N ASP A 17 -10.56 3.86 16.28
CA ASP A 17 -9.84 2.61 16.58
C ASP A 17 -8.90 2.20 15.42
N CYS A 18 -8.25 3.18 14.80
CA CYS A 18 -7.30 2.96 13.72
C CYS A 18 -5.99 2.39 14.26
N GLN A 19 -5.40 1.43 13.57
CA GLN A 19 -4.10 0.85 13.95
C GLN A 19 -2.96 1.88 13.92
N TYR A 20 -3.01 2.87 13.02
CA TYR A 20 -1.94 3.86 12.88
C TYR A 20 -2.43 5.30 13.03
N ARG A 21 -3.03 5.88 11.98
CA ARG A 21 -3.49 7.28 11.99
C ARG A 21 -4.93 7.39 11.55
N CYS A 22 -5.52 8.51 11.90
CA CYS A 22 -6.89 8.85 11.59
C CYS A 22 -6.95 10.29 11.08
N ALA A 23 -7.82 10.56 10.11
CA ALA A 23 -8.20 11.91 9.73
C ALA A 23 -9.71 12.03 9.49
N LEU A 24 -10.21 13.25 9.63
CA LEU A 24 -11.59 13.60 9.30
C LEU A 24 -11.68 13.99 7.83
N THR A 25 -12.62 13.37 7.13
CA THR A 25 -12.92 13.62 5.71
C THR A 25 -14.36 14.09 5.55
N ARG A 26 -14.75 14.50 4.33
CA ARG A 26 -16.13 14.87 4.01
C ARG A 26 -17.12 13.71 4.20
N ASN A 27 -16.64 12.47 4.14
CA ASN A 27 -17.44 11.26 4.29
C ASN A 27 -17.39 10.70 5.72
N GLY A 28 -16.84 11.45 6.68
CA GLY A 28 -16.62 11.00 8.06
C GLY A 28 -15.16 10.65 8.31
N THR A 29 -14.92 9.76 9.27
CA THR A 29 -13.58 9.44 9.74
C THR A 29 -12.92 8.34 8.88
N SER A 30 -11.66 8.53 8.50
CA SER A 30 -10.88 7.56 7.74
C SER A 30 -9.57 7.21 8.44
N CYS A 31 -9.21 5.93 8.43
CA CYS A 31 -7.91 5.46 8.90
C CYS A 31 -6.86 5.55 7.79
N TYR A 32 -5.61 5.73 8.18
CA TYR A 32 -4.43 5.81 7.32
C TYR A 32 -3.31 5.00 7.92
N CYS A 33 -2.52 4.37 7.06
CA CYS A 33 -1.38 3.56 7.44
C CYS A 33 -0.06 4.29 7.16
N SER A 34 1.04 3.76 7.71
CA SER A 34 2.38 4.23 7.38
C SER A 34 2.75 3.85 5.94
N ASP A 35 3.81 4.45 5.42
CA ASP A 35 4.35 4.10 4.10
C ASP A 35 4.62 2.58 4.01
N GLY A 36 4.30 1.99 2.86
CA GLY A 36 4.39 0.53 2.63
C GLY A 36 3.19 -0.28 3.13
N PHE A 37 2.15 0.37 3.68
CA PHE A 37 0.94 -0.31 4.17
C PHE A 37 -0.33 0.30 3.59
N LYS A 38 -1.36 -0.52 3.46
CA LYS A 38 -2.72 -0.11 3.08
C LYS A 38 -3.70 -0.45 4.20
N VAL A 39 -4.83 0.25 4.19
CA VAL A 39 -5.94 -0.05 5.09
C VAL A 39 -6.57 -1.39 4.68
N ALA A 40 -6.69 -2.31 5.63
CA ALA A 40 -7.30 -3.62 5.43
C ALA A 40 -8.82 -3.51 5.22
N GLN A 41 -9.47 -4.64 4.93
CA GLN A 41 -10.92 -4.68 4.65
C GLN A 41 -11.80 -4.23 5.82
N ASP A 42 -11.29 -4.30 7.06
CA ASP A 42 -11.99 -3.82 8.25
C ASP A 42 -12.02 -2.28 8.37
N GLY A 43 -11.29 -1.58 7.50
CA GLY A 43 -11.21 -0.11 7.47
C GLY A 43 -10.34 0.50 8.57
N LYS A 44 -9.65 -0.31 9.37
CA LYS A 44 -8.94 0.15 10.60
C LYS A 44 -7.53 -0.39 10.71
N SER A 45 -7.34 -1.66 10.38
CA SER A 45 -6.06 -2.34 10.44
C SER A 45 -5.20 -1.96 9.25
N CYS A 46 -3.89 -2.10 9.40
CA CYS A 46 -2.89 -1.88 8.38
C CYS A 46 -2.30 -3.22 7.97
N GLU A 47 -2.46 -3.55 6.70
CA GLU A 47 -1.82 -4.68 6.05
C GLU A 47 -0.76 -4.19 5.09
N ASP A 48 0.25 -5.02 4.87
CA ASP A 48 1.33 -4.74 3.93
C ASP A 48 0.76 -4.45 2.52
N PHE A 49 1.27 -3.41 1.88
CA PHE A 49 0.87 -3.08 0.52
C PHE A 49 1.76 -3.84 -0.45
N ASP A 50 1.27 -4.97 -0.95
CA ASP A 50 2.00 -5.76 -1.95
C ASP A 50 2.21 -4.98 -3.27
N GLU A 51 3.38 -4.35 -3.40
CA GLU A 51 3.73 -3.62 -4.63
C GLU A 51 3.94 -4.56 -5.82
N CYS A 52 4.23 -5.84 -5.60
CA CYS A 52 4.40 -6.83 -6.67
C CYS A 52 3.09 -7.18 -7.37
N SER A 53 1.95 -6.99 -6.68
CA SER A 53 0.62 -7.08 -7.28
C SER A 53 0.30 -5.91 -8.22
N VAL A 54 1.12 -4.85 -8.23
CA VAL A 54 0.97 -3.70 -9.15
C VAL A 54 1.78 -3.94 -10.42
N TYR A 55 1.11 -3.91 -11.57
CA TYR A 55 1.77 -4.06 -12.86
C TYR A 55 2.81 -2.96 -13.10
N GLY A 56 4.01 -3.37 -13.49
CA GLY A 56 5.11 -2.46 -13.82
C GLY A 56 5.95 -1.99 -12.63
N THR A 57 5.72 -2.51 -11.42
CA THR A 57 6.58 -2.23 -10.26
C THR A 57 8.03 -2.66 -10.50
N CYS A 58 8.23 -3.90 -10.96
CA CYS A 58 9.52 -4.43 -11.37
C CYS A 58 9.45 -4.86 -12.84
N SER A 59 10.56 -4.69 -13.56
CA SER A 59 10.65 -5.13 -14.97
C SER A 59 10.78 -6.64 -15.14
N GLN A 60 11.25 -7.34 -14.10
CA GLN A 60 11.48 -8.79 -14.10
C GLN A 60 10.95 -9.42 -12.80
N MET A 61 11.82 -9.84 -11.89
CA MET A 61 11.41 -10.51 -10.66
C MET A 61 11.03 -9.49 -9.58
N CYS A 62 9.98 -9.77 -8.83
CA CYS A 62 9.53 -8.97 -7.69
C CYS A 62 9.31 -9.87 -6.47
N THR A 63 9.87 -9.45 -5.34
CA THR A 63 9.66 -10.09 -4.04
C THR A 63 9.03 -9.08 -3.09
N ASN A 64 7.82 -9.37 -2.63
CA ASN A 64 7.13 -8.54 -1.64
C ASN A 64 7.71 -8.80 -0.25
N ASN A 65 8.00 -7.74 0.50
CA ASN A 65 8.53 -7.78 1.86
C ASN A 65 7.62 -6.95 2.78
N ASN A 66 7.71 -7.15 4.09
CA ASN A 66 6.93 -6.30 5.00
C ASN A 66 7.38 -4.83 4.88
N ALA A 67 6.44 -3.93 4.64
CA ALA A 67 6.58 -2.49 4.41
C ALA A 67 7.37 -2.10 3.13
N SER A 68 7.71 -3.04 2.25
CA SER A 68 8.57 -2.75 1.09
C SER A 68 8.58 -3.88 0.05
N TYR A 69 9.30 -3.68 -1.05
CA TYR A 69 9.52 -4.72 -2.06
C TYR A 69 10.95 -4.66 -2.57
N MET A 70 11.38 -5.75 -3.19
CA MET A 70 12.67 -5.82 -3.87
C MET A 70 12.47 -6.33 -5.30
N CYS A 71 13.00 -5.58 -6.25
CA CYS A 71 13.13 -6.05 -7.63
C CYS A 71 14.45 -6.77 -7.80
N GLU A 72 14.46 -7.82 -8.61
CA GLU A 72 15.67 -8.56 -8.97
C GLU A 72 15.71 -8.81 -10.48
N CYS A 73 16.93 -8.85 -11.02
CA CYS A 73 17.16 -9.15 -12.42
C CYS A 73 17.55 -10.61 -12.59
N VAL A 74 16.98 -11.27 -13.60
CA VAL A 74 17.37 -12.63 -13.98
C VAL A 74 18.82 -12.65 -14.50
N GLU A 75 19.39 -13.85 -14.58
CA GLU A 75 20.74 -14.02 -15.07
C GLU A 75 20.93 -13.37 -16.46
N GLY A 76 22.07 -12.70 -16.64
CA GLY A 76 22.34 -11.96 -17.87
C GLY A 76 21.77 -10.54 -17.90
N TYR A 77 21.11 -10.06 -16.84
CA TYR A 77 20.64 -8.66 -16.73
C TYR A 77 21.28 -7.92 -15.54
N LEU A 78 21.25 -6.59 -15.59
CA LEU A 78 21.75 -5.67 -14.58
C LEU A 78 20.65 -4.72 -14.11
N MET A 79 20.54 -4.60 -12.79
CA MET A 79 19.67 -3.62 -12.12
C MET A 79 20.08 -2.21 -12.52
N GLN A 80 19.10 -1.39 -12.88
CA GLN A 80 19.29 0.02 -13.20
C GLN A 80 19.19 0.89 -11.93
N PRO A 81 19.64 2.16 -11.96
CA PRO A 81 19.62 3.05 -10.80
C PRO A 81 18.21 3.35 -10.24
N ASP A 82 17.15 3.04 -10.99
CA ASP A 82 15.78 3.15 -10.52
C ASP A 82 15.35 1.98 -9.59
N ASN A 83 16.22 0.98 -9.39
CA ASN A 83 15.97 -0.24 -8.62
C ASN A 83 14.74 -1.04 -9.07
N LYS A 84 14.31 -0.86 -10.33
CA LYS A 84 13.11 -1.50 -10.89
C LYS A 84 13.37 -2.11 -12.26
N SER A 85 14.18 -1.44 -13.06
CA SER A 85 14.46 -1.81 -14.44
C SER A 85 15.69 -2.69 -14.54
N CYS A 86 15.64 -3.65 -15.47
CA CYS A 86 16.73 -4.56 -15.78
C CYS A 86 17.18 -4.36 -17.23
N LYS A 87 18.49 -4.23 -17.45
CA LYS A 87 19.08 -4.18 -18.81
C LYS A 87 20.02 -5.34 -19.05
N ALA A 88 19.98 -5.91 -20.25
CA ALA A 88 20.84 -7.04 -20.61
C ALA A 88 22.33 -6.66 -20.51
N LYS A 89 23.11 -7.53 -19.87
CA LYS A 89 24.58 -7.50 -19.87
C LYS A 89 25.03 -7.74 -21.30
N ASN A 90 25.63 -6.73 -21.93
CA ASN A 90 26.26 -6.82 -23.25
C ASN A 90 25.34 -7.33 -24.37
N GLY A 91 24.13 -6.79 -24.49
CA GLY A 91 23.33 -6.83 -25.73
C GLY A 91 23.15 -8.21 -26.36
N LYS A 92 22.98 -9.27 -25.57
CA LYS A 92 22.54 -10.55 -26.13
C LYS A 92 21.12 -10.38 -26.67
N ARG A 93 21.04 -10.33 -28.00
CA ARG A 93 19.81 -10.56 -28.77
C ARG A 93 19.26 -11.94 -28.47
#